data_AF-A0A0P1ICS6-F1
#
_entry.id   AF-A0A0P1ICS6-F1
#
_cell.length_a   1.000
_cell.length_b   1.000
_cell.length_c   1.000
_cell.angle_alpha   90.00
_cell.angle_beta   90.00
_cell.angle_gamma   90.00
#
_symmetry.space_group_name_H-M   'P 1'
#
loop_
_entity.id
_entity.type
_entity.pdbx_description
1 polymer ?
#
loop_
_entity_poly.entity_id
_entity_poly.type
_entity_poly.pdbx_seq_one_letter_code
_entity_poly.pdbx_strand_id
1 'polypeptide(L)'
;MTRYMTAGAAALATTLTLGTAALADTAPDLRGTWLGSYTTVSPSHVQRGEEPRFNQAEWMLDIQIQEENVFWGPSKWRRDGDTEWNEYEATGTISLDGSGNIGIVETSPLVIGTNALIDARFEDGKIYADFRSLRNGTTYSTVLERQVN
;
A
#
# COMPACT_ATOMS: atom_id res chain seq x y z
N MET A 1 71.10 -14.72 -18.13
CA MET A 1 69.84 -15.45 -18.39
C MET A 1 69.87 -16.67 -17.45
N THR A 2 68.97 -16.93 -16.49
CA THR A 2 67.65 -16.39 -16.12
C THR A 2 67.41 -16.79 -14.66
N ARG A 3 66.83 -15.90 -13.85
CA ARG A 3 66.51 -16.13 -12.42
C ARG A 3 65.24 -17.00 -12.31
N TYR A 4 65.22 -17.99 -11.42
CA TYR A 4 64.01 -18.73 -11.08
C TYR A 4 63.05 -17.79 -10.32
N MET A 5 61.93 -17.45 -10.97
CA MET A 5 60.83 -16.71 -10.33
C MET A 5 59.97 -17.69 -9.55
N THR A 6 59.92 -17.50 -8.24
CA THR A 6 58.94 -18.08 -7.32
C THR A 6 57.56 -17.52 -7.69
N ALA A 7 56.69 -18.34 -8.26
CA ALA A 7 55.29 -18.00 -8.45
C ALA A 7 54.54 -18.25 -7.14
N GLY A 8 54.30 -17.18 -6.37
CA GLY A 8 53.37 -17.20 -5.24
C GLY A 8 51.96 -17.37 -5.78
N ALA A 9 51.35 -18.53 -5.53
CA ALA A 9 49.93 -18.73 -5.74
C ALA A 9 49.18 -17.94 -4.66
N ALA A 10 48.60 -16.81 -5.04
CA ALA A 10 47.62 -16.12 -4.22
C ALA A 10 46.39 -17.03 -4.09
N ALA A 11 46.17 -17.57 -2.89
CA ALA A 11 44.91 -18.19 -2.55
C ALA A 11 43.82 -17.11 -2.61
N LEU A 12 42.94 -17.21 -3.60
CA LEU A 12 41.75 -16.38 -3.70
C LEU A 12 40.89 -16.71 -2.48
N ALA A 13 40.93 -15.85 -1.47
CA ALA A 13 40.01 -15.93 -0.34
C ALA A 13 38.63 -15.57 -0.88
N THR A 14 37.84 -16.59 -1.22
CA THR A 14 36.41 -16.44 -1.48
C THR A 14 35.77 -16.04 -0.16
N THR A 15 35.67 -14.75 0.10
CA THR A 15 34.81 -14.21 1.16
C THR A 15 33.38 -14.53 0.75
N LEU A 16 32.85 -15.65 1.26
CA LEU A 16 31.41 -15.77 1.47
C LEU A 16 31.06 -14.70 2.51
N THR A 17 30.65 -13.52 2.04
CA THR A 17 29.75 -12.68 2.81
C THR A 17 28.47 -13.49 2.99
N LEU A 18 28.39 -14.21 4.10
CA LEU A 18 27.11 -14.52 4.73
C LEU A 18 26.45 -13.17 4.98
N GLY A 19 25.63 -12.73 4.03
CA GLY A 19 24.78 -11.58 4.20
C GLY A 19 23.98 -11.82 5.45
N THR A 20 24.33 -11.10 6.51
CA THR A 20 23.51 -10.95 7.69
C THR A 20 22.14 -10.52 7.17
N ALA A 21 21.18 -11.44 7.16
CA ALA A 21 19.78 -11.06 7.19
C ALA A 21 19.58 -10.38 8.53
N ALA A 22 19.95 -9.10 8.61
CA ALA A 22 19.27 -8.19 9.50
C ALA A 22 17.84 -8.18 8.99
N LEU A 23 17.02 -9.12 9.48
CA LEU A 23 15.59 -8.92 9.57
C LEU A 23 15.46 -7.63 10.35
N ALA A 24 15.29 -6.53 9.63
CA ALA A 24 15.09 -5.25 10.26
C ALA A 24 13.76 -5.36 10.99
N ASP A 25 13.81 -5.40 12.33
CA ASP A 25 12.69 -5.25 13.28
C ASP A 25 11.98 -3.88 13.12
N THR A 26 12.22 -3.17 12.03
CA THR A 26 11.67 -1.86 11.74
C THR A 26 10.69 -1.98 10.59
N ALA A 27 9.41 -1.72 10.87
CA ALA A 27 8.39 -1.52 9.85
C ALA A 27 8.89 -0.57 8.75
N PRO A 28 8.57 -0.82 7.46
CA PRO A 28 8.95 0.09 6.40
C PRO A 28 8.29 1.45 6.61
N ASP A 29 8.97 2.52 6.21
CA ASP A 29 8.42 3.87 6.28
C ASP A 29 7.39 4.07 5.15
N LEU A 30 6.12 4.11 5.53
CA LEU A 30 4.98 4.29 4.63
C LEU A 30 4.59 5.75 4.46
N ARG A 31 5.22 6.71 5.16
CA ARG A 31 4.84 8.13 5.07
C ARG A 31 4.88 8.68 3.63
N GLY A 32 4.01 9.64 3.36
CA GLY A 32 3.84 10.28 2.06
C GLY A 32 2.51 9.95 1.39
N THR A 33 2.34 10.50 0.19
CA THR A 33 1.11 10.37 -0.59
C THR A 33 1.16 9.15 -1.51
N TRP A 34 0.14 8.32 -1.44
CA TRP A 34 -0.08 7.14 -2.26
C TRP A 34 -1.34 7.34 -3.09
N LEU A 35 -1.28 7.11 -4.40
CA LEU A 35 -2.41 7.34 -5.31
C LEU A 35 -2.62 6.12 -6.19
N GLY A 36 -3.87 5.76 -6.41
CA GLY A 36 -4.26 4.73 -7.36
C GLY A 36 -5.64 5.00 -7.94
N SER A 37 -5.89 4.44 -9.12
CA SER A 37 -7.21 4.46 -9.76
C SER A 37 -7.90 3.13 -9.57
N TYR A 38 -9.23 3.13 -9.52
CA TYR A 38 -10.03 1.93 -9.36
C TYR A 38 -11.36 2.05 -10.10
N THR A 39 -11.91 0.88 -10.42
CA THR A 39 -13.26 0.78 -10.97
C THR A 39 -14.18 0.20 -9.91
N THR A 40 -15.32 0.86 -9.69
CA THR A 40 -16.41 0.30 -8.90
C THR A 40 -17.51 -0.21 -9.82
N VAL A 41 -18.15 -1.30 -9.40
CA VAL A 41 -19.37 -1.81 -10.03
C VAL A 41 -20.52 -1.57 -9.07
N SER A 42 -21.54 -0.85 -9.53
CA SER A 42 -22.80 -0.79 -8.79
C SER A 42 -23.58 -2.10 -8.99
N PRO A 43 -24.25 -2.63 -7.94
CA PRO A 43 -25.09 -3.81 -8.09
C PRO A 43 -26.09 -3.66 -9.23
N SER A 44 -26.21 -4.67 -10.09
CA SER A 44 -27.25 -4.68 -11.13
C SER A 44 -28.59 -5.06 -10.50
N HIS A 45 -29.62 -4.26 -10.77
CA HIS A 45 -30.99 -4.68 -10.46
C HIS A 45 -31.48 -5.56 -11.59
N VAL A 46 -31.05 -6.83 -11.62
CA VAL A 46 -31.39 -7.81 -12.68
C VAL A 46 -32.92 -7.90 -12.88
N GLN A 47 -33.70 -7.80 -11.80
CA GLN A 47 -35.17 -7.81 -11.86
C GLN A 47 -35.79 -6.52 -12.43
N ARG A 48 -35.03 -5.42 -12.47
CA ARG A 48 -35.46 -4.12 -13.04
C ARG A 48 -34.88 -3.86 -14.43
N GLY A 49 -34.04 -4.77 -14.96
CA GLY A 49 -33.40 -4.59 -16.27
C GLY A 49 -32.37 -3.46 -16.31
N GLU A 50 -31.85 -3.03 -15.14
CA GLU A 50 -30.84 -1.97 -15.09
C GLU A 50 -29.47 -2.53 -15.48
N GLU A 51 -28.82 -1.86 -16.43
CA GLU A 51 -27.46 -2.20 -16.84
C GLU A 51 -26.46 -1.97 -15.67
N PRO A 52 -25.45 -2.84 -15.51
CA PRO A 52 -24.36 -2.60 -14.57
C PRO A 52 -23.69 -1.25 -14.88
N ARG A 53 -23.48 -0.44 -13.84
CA ARG A 53 -22.75 0.82 -13.96
C ARG A 53 -21.33 0.64 -13.46
N PHE A 54 -20.37 1.04 -14.29
CA PHE A 54 -18.96 1.09 -13.97
C PHE A 54 -18.59 2.54 -13.70
N ASN A 55 -18.03 2.84 -12.54
CA ASN A 55 -17.50 4.17 -12.25
C ASN A 55 -16.00 4.08 -12.05
N GLN A 56 -15.26 4.92 -12.76
CA GLN A 56 -13.84 5.14 -12.50
C GLN A 56 -13.69 6.19 -11.40
N ALA A 57 -12.69 5.98 -10.55
CA ALA A 57 -12.40 6.86 -9.43
C ALA A 57 -10.93 6.75 -9.04
N GLU A 58 -10.48 7.73 -8.26
CA GLU A 58 -9.14 7.78 -7.70
C GLU A 58 -9.23 7.70 -6.17
N TRP A 59 -8.25 7.02 -5.59
CA TRP A 59 -8.05 6.94 -4.15
C TRP A 59 -6.64 7.43 -3.82
N MET A 60 -6.58 8.41 -2.93
CA MET A 60 -5.36 8.95 -2.35
C MET A 60 -5.30 8.62 -0.87
N LEU A 61 -4.28 7.89 -0.46
CA LEU A 61 -3.93 7.66 0.94
C LEU A 61 -2.71 8.51 1.27
N ASP A 62 -2.87 9.51 2.12
CA ASP A 62 -1.78 10.38 2.55
C ASP A 62 -1.37 10.02 3.97
N ILE A 63 -0.24 9.33 4.11
CA ILE A 63 0.25 8.86 5.41
C ILE A 63 1.14 9.97 5.99
N GLN A 64 0.58 10.73 6.94
CA GLN A 64 1.25 11.91 7.48
C GLN A 64 2.11 11.59 8.70
N ILE A 65 1.65 10.68 9.55
CA ILE A 65 2.34 10.28 10.77
C ILE A 65 2.45 8.75 10.79
N GLN A 66 3.60 8.26 11.24
CA GLN A 66 3.84 6.86 11.50
C GLN A 66 4.69 6.72 12.77
N GLU A 67 4.21 5.92 13.71
CA GLU A 67 4.89 5.55 14.94
C GLU A 67 5.06 4.03 14.94
N GLU A 68 6.31 3.58 14.83
CA GLU A 68 6.65 2.17 14.63
C GLU A 68 5.87 1.57 13.44
N ASN A 69 4.95 0.65 13.70
CA ASN A 69 4.17 -0.06 12.72
C ASN A 69 2.73 0.44 12.60
N VAL A 70 2.37 1.55 13.25
CA VAL A 70 1.04 2.16 13.19
C VAL A 70 1.14 3.52 12.51
N PHE A 71 0.14 3.85 11.69
CA PHE A 71 0.12 5.10 10.92
C PHE A 71 -1.27 5.70 10.84
N TRP A 72 -1.31 7.00 10.56
CA TRP A 72 -2.55 7.76 10.40
C TRP A 72 -2.38 8.93 9.43
N GLY A 73 -3.49 9.30 8.81
CA GLY A 73 -3.58 10.42 7.87
C GLY A 73 -4.86 10.38 7.05
N PRO A 74 -5.07 11.33 6.12
CA PRO A 74 -6.30 11.38 5.35
C PRO A 74 -6.35 10.29 4.28
N SER A 75 -7.55 9.74 4.10
CA SER A 75 -7.94 8.93 2.96
C SER A 75 -8.94 9.69 2.12
N LYS A 76 -8.59 9.97 0.87
CA LYS A 76 -9.41 10.80 -0.02
C LYS A 76 -9.78 10.07 -1.29
N TRP A 77 -11.02 10.24 -1.72
CA TRP A 77 -11.50 9.66 -2.96
C TRP A 77 -12.33 10.65 -3.77
N ARG A 78 -12.28 10.50 -5.09
CA ARG A 78 -13.11 11.25 -6.03
C ARG A 78 -13.43 10.39 -7.24
N ARG A 79 -14.57 10.63 -7.89
CA ARG A 79 -14.84 9.99 -9.18
C ARG A 79 -14.08 10.72 -10.27
N ASP A 80 -13.80 10.01 -11.36
CA ASP A 80 -13.22 10.62 -12.54
C ASP A 80 -14.13 11.74 -13.05
N GLY A 81 -13.55 12.93 -13.23
CA GLY A 81 -14.26 14.14 -13.66
C GLY A 81 -14.77 15.02 -12.51
N ASP A 82 -14.75 14.55 -11.26
CA ASP A 82 -15.05 15.39 -10.09
C ASP A 82 -13.83 16.26 -9.73
N THR A 83 -14.08 17.53 -9.40
CA THR A 83 -13.02 18.44 -8.94
C THR A 83 -12.75 18.33 -7.43
N GLU A 84 -13.75 17.89 -6.67
CA GLU A 84 -13.71 17.84 -5.21
C GLU A 84 -13.29 16.46 -4.69
N TRP A 85 -12.48 16.46 -3.65
CA TRP A 85 -12.08 15.25 -2.93
C TRP A 85 -12.99 15.04 -1.73
N ASN A 86 -13.54 13.83 -1.60
CA ASN A 86 -14.17 13.40 -0.37
C ASN A 86 -13.06 12.91 0.56
N GLU A 87 -13.05 13.38 1.80
CA GLU A 87 -11.98 13.10 2.75
C GLU A 87 -12.51 12.39 3.99
N TYR A 88 -11.85 11.29 4.34
CA TYR A 88 -12.00 10.50 5.55
C TYR A 88 -10.66 10.40 6.26
N GLU A 89 -10.67 9.88 7.49
CA GLU A 89 -9.45 9.60 8.24
C GLU A 89 -9.14 8.11 8.13
N ALA A 90 -7.88 7.79 7.83
CA ALA A 90 -7.36 6.43 7.83
C ALA A 90 -6.46 6.22 9.05
N THR A 91 -6.68 5.10 9.74
CA THR A 91 -5.77 4.55 10.73
C THR A 91 -5.38 3.16 10.28
N GLY A 92 -4.10 2.86 10.23
CA GLY A 92 -3.63 1.55 9.78
C GLY A 92 -2.41 1.04 10.52
N THR A 93 -2.09 -0.21 10.26
CA THR A 93 -0.91 -0.89 10.80
C THR A 93 -0.28 -1.79 9.75
N ILE A 94 1.05 -1.95 9.81
CA ILE A 94 1.81 -2.91 9.01
C ILE A 94 2.38 -4.02 9.90
N SER A 95 2.43 -5.23 9.37
CA SER A 95 2.99 -6.41 10.03
C SER A 95 4.50 -6.25 10.28
N LEU A 96 4.95 -6.63 11.48
CA LEU A 96 6.37 -6.64 11.85
C LEU A 96 7.13 -7.92 11.43
N ASP A 97 6.42 -8.95 10.98
CA ASP A 97 7.00 -10.24 10.57
C ASP A 97 7.65 -10.23 9.18
N GLY A 98 7.70 -9.07 8.52
CA GLY A 98 8.23 -8.91 7.17
C GLY A 98 7.29 -9.35 6.04
N SER A 99 6.06 -9.78 6.34
CA SER A 99 5.08 -10.17 5.30
C SER A 99 4.56 -8.99 4.47
N GLY A 100 4.69 -7.77 5.02
CA GLY A 100 4.21 -6.54 4.41
C GLY A 100 2.70 -6.39 4.49
N ASN A 101 2.00 -7.21 5.28
CA ASN A 101 0.55 -7.13 5.41
C ASN A 101 0.15 -5.83 6.13
N ILE A 102 -0.85 -5.14 5.59
CA ILE A 102 -1.37 -3.89 6.11
C ILE A 102 -2.86 -4.07 6.40
N GLY A 103 -3.30 -3.63 7.57
CA GLY A 103 -4.72 -3.43 7.87
C GLY A 103 -5.01 -1.95 8.02
N ILE A 104 -6.08 -1.45 7.39
CA ILE A 104 -6.51 -0.05 7.52
C ILE A 104 -8.01 0.00 7.82
N VAL A 105 -8.38 0.92 8.71
CA VAL A 105 -9.76 1.32 8.95
C VAL A 105 -9.95 2.77 8.53
N GLU A 106 -11.05 3.06 7.87
CA GLU A 106 -11.47 4.43 7.62
C GLU A 106 -12.58 4.86 8.56
N THR A 107 -12.54 6.11 9.01
CA THR A 107 -13.61 6.75 9.76
C THR A 107 -14.10 7.99 9.01
N SER A 108 -15.42 8.20 9.04
CA SER A 108 -16.03 9.37 8.41
C SER A 108 -16.18 10.49 9.44
N PRO A 109 -15.86 11.76 9.11
CA PRO A 109 -16.12 12.88 10.01
C PRO A 109 -17.62 13.13 10.20
N LEU A 110 -18.47 12.58 9.33
CA LEU A 110 -19.91 12.82 9.34
C LEU A 110 -20.66 11.88 10.30
N VAL A 111 -20.05 10.77 10.74
CA VAL A 111 -20.72 9.78 11.59
C VAL A 111 -19.72 9.04 12.48
N ILE A 112 -20.14 8.75 13.72
CA ILE A 112 -19.38 7.95 14.68
C ILE A 112 -19.26 6.50 14.18
N GLY A 113 -18.03 6.03 13.93
CA GLY A 113 -17.71 4.62 13.65
C GLY A 113 -16.93 4.39 12.34
N THR A 114 -16.65 3.12 12.05
CA THR A 114 -15.88 2.69 10.87
C THR A 114 -16.71 2.81 9.59
N ASN A 115 -16.16 3.48 8.58
CA ASN A 115 -16.70 3.59 7.23
C ASN A 115 -16.33 2.38 6.36
N ALA A 116 -15.07 1.95 6.43
CA ALA A 116 -14.54 0.88 5.59
C ALA A 116 -13.45 0.08 6.31
N LEU A 117 -13.32 -1.17 5.87
CA LEU A 117 -12.20 -2.05 6.18
C LEU A 117 -11.37 -2.22 4.92
N ILE A 118 -10.06 -2.13 5.06
CA ILE A 118 -9.12 -2.25 3.96
C ILE A 118 -8.06 -3.26 4.36
N ASP A 119 -7.98 -4.32 3.57
CA ASP A 119 -6.88 -5.29 3.65
C ASP A 119 -5.87 -4.92 2.56
N ALA A 120 -4.60 -4.81 2.91
CA ALA A 120 -3.57 -4.39 1.97
C ALA A 120 -2.25 -5.13 2.17
N ARG A 121 -1.35 -5.00 1.19
CA ARG A 121 0.01 -5.54 1.26
C ARG A 121 1.00 -4.57 0.62
N PHE A 122 2.09 -4.30 1.32
CA PHE A 122 3.23 -3.56 0.83
C PHE A 122 4.21 -4.53 0.14
N GLU A 123 4.38 -4.36 -1.16
CA GLU A 123 5.24 -5.21 -1.99
C GLU A 123 5.81 -4.37 -3.13
N ASP A 124 7.11 -4.53 -3.43
CA ASP A 124 7.81 -3.83 -4.51
C ASP A 124 7.62 -2.29 -4.53
N GLY A 125 7.53 -1.68 -3.34
CA GLY A 125 7.36 -0.23 -3.21
C GLY A 125 5.95 0.28 -3.53
N LYS A 126 4.96 -0.61 -3.60
CA LYS A 126 3.55 -0.31 -3.86
C LYS A 126 2.66 -0.86 -2.75
N ILE A 127 1.46 -0.31 -2.62
CA ILE A 127 0.42 -0.83 -1.71
C ILE A 127 -0.69 -1.44 -2.55
N TYR A 128 -0.85 -2.75 -2.49
CA TYR A 128 -1.95 -3.48 -3.09
C TYR A 128 -3.07 -3.54 -2.08
N ALA A 129 -4.25 -3.00 -2.39
CA ALA A 129 -5.30 -2.80 -1.40
C ALA A 129 -6.67 -3.23 -1.91
N ASP A 130 -7.40 -3.93 -1.04
CA ASP A 130 -8.79 -4.32 -1.20
C ASP A 130 -9.66 -3.50 -0.23
N PHE A 131 -10.52 -2.66 -0.79
CA PHE A 131 -11.41 -1.80 -0.04
C PHE A 131 -12.79 -2.44 0.11
N ARG A 132 -13.36 -2.39 1.32
CA ARG A 132 -14.72 -2.85 1.60
C ARG A 132 -15.47 -1.82 2.45
N SER A 133 -16.45 -1.13 1.84
CA SER A 133 -17.34 -0.22 2.56
C SER A 133 -18.30 -1.00 3.46
N LEU A 134 -18.45 -0.57 4.70
CA LEU A 134 -19.45 -1.09 5.63
C LEU A 134 -20.82 -0.41 5.46
N ARG A 135 -20.92 0.65 4.64
CA ARG A 135 -22.14 1.46 4.47
C ARG A 135 -22.87 1.17 3.17
N ASN A 136 -22.15 1.27 2.07
CA ASN A 136 -22.76 1.32 0.74
C ASN A 136 -22.59 0.01 -0.03
N GLY A 137 -21.91 -0.98 0.56
CA GLY A 137 -21.57 -2.23 -0.12
C GLY A 137 -20.56 -2.06 -1.26
N THR A 138 -19.97 -0.88 -1.41
CA THR A 138 -18.92 -0.62 -2.40
C THR A 138 -17.67 -1.42 -2.05
N THR A 139 -17.19 -2.19 -3.02
CA THR A 139 -15.92 -2.90 -2.94
C THR A 139 -15.11 -2.61 -4.20
N TYR A 140 -13.79 -2.55 -4.05
CA TYR A 140 -12.87 -2.40 -5.16
C TYR A 140 -11.47 -2.83 -4.72
N SER A 141 -10.62 -3.10 -5.71
CA SER A 141 -9.19 -3.34 -5.51
C SER A 141 -8.40 -2.30 -6.29
N THR A 142 -7.26 -1.87 -5.75
CA THR A 142 -6.36 -0.95 -6.44
C THR A 142 -4.92 -1.17 -6.02
N VAL A 143 -4.01 -0.59 -6.81
CA VAL A 143 -2.59 -0.47 -6.49
C VAL A 143 -2.31 0.99 -6.27
N LEU A 144 -1.87 1.34 -5.07
CA LEU A 144 -1.44 2.69 -4.74
C LEU A 144 0.07 2.81 -4.96
N GLU A 145 0.44 3.81 -5.73
CA GLU A 145 1.83 4.15 -6.02
C GLU A 145 2.21 5.44 -5.29
N ARG A 146 3.39 5.43 -4.67
CA ARG A 146 3.90 6.60 -3.98
C ARG A 146 4.15 7.73 -4.97
N GLN A 147 3.59 8.88 -4.70
CA GLN A 147 3.81 10.08 -5.49
C GLN A 147 5.19 10.65 -5.14
N VAL A 148 6.05 10.74 -6.16
CA VAL A 148 7.36 11.40 -6.03
C VAL A 148 7.16 12.85 -6.43
N ASN A 149 7.29 13.75 -5.46
CA ASN A 149 7.38 15.19 -5.72
C ASN A 149 8.82 15.58 -6.11
#